data_AF-A0A1U9NFR0-F1
#
_entry.id   AF-A0A1U9NFR0-F1
#
_cell.length_a   1.000
_cell.length_b   1.000
_cell.length_c   1.000
_cell.angle_alpha   90.00
_cell.angle_beta   90.00
_cell.angle_gamma   90.00
#
_symmetry.space_group_name_H-M   'P 1'
#
loop_
_entity.id
_entity.type
_entity.pdbx_description
1 polymer ?
#
loop_
_entity_poly.entity_id
_entity_poly.type
_entity_poly.pdbx_seq_one_letter_code
_entity_poly.pdbx_strand_id
1 'polypeptide(L)'
;MKPRLCVLNAGEEVCRDELEVKWQSTAVRSLCLYQTDKAEPLRCWQSATRGEYQFELTASVSTDFELRETDTGTAVSDQRFQVVYNDKKYRRARRNPWSFF
;
A
#
# COMPACT_ATOMS: atom_id res chain seq x y z
N MET A 1 10.09 3.40 3.08
CA MET A 1 9.45 2.93 1.83
C MET A 1 8.96 4.12 1.03
N LYS A 2 8.71 3.97 -0.28
CA LYS A 2 8.17 5.04 -1.14
C LYS A 2 6.69 4.74 -1.45
N PRO A 3 5.78 5.73 -1.37
CA PRO A 3 4.40 5.53 -1.80
C PRO A 3 4.36 5.18 -3.28
N ARG A 4 3.52 4.20 -3.65
CA ARG A 4 3.38 3.71 -5.01
C ARG A 4 2.00 4.04 -5.57
N LEU A 5 1.98 4.55 -6.80
CA LEU A 5 0.76 4.88 -7.54
C LEU A 5 0.67 3.96 -8.75
N CYS A 6 -0.43 3.23 -8.85
CA CYS A 6 -0.79 2.45 -10.02
C CYS A 6 -2.04 3.03 -10.67
N VAL A 7 -2.01 3.14 -12.00
CA VAL A 7 -3.08 3.72 -12.81
C VAL A 7 -3.65 2.65 -13.71
N LEU A 8 -4.91 2.26 -13.48
CA LEU A 8 -5.64 1.28 -14.29
C LEU A 8 -6.28 1.94 -15.50
N ASN A 9 -5.99 1.44 -16.69
CA ASN A 9 -6.58 1.87 -17.95
C ASN A 9 -7.87 1.14 -18.25
N ALA A 10 -8.59 1.59 -19.29
CA ALA A 10 -9.81 0.94 -19.74
C ALA A 10 -9.54 -0.52 -20.14
N GLY A 11 -10.21 -1.46 -19.47
CA GLY A 11 -10.01 -2.91 -19.64
C GLY A 11 -9.08 -3.55 -18.60
N GLU A 12 -8.41 -2.75 -17.76
CA GLU A 12 -7.60 -3.26 -16.65
C GLU A 12 -8.42 -3.24 -15.35
N GLU A 13 -8.55 -4.40 -14.70
CA GLU A 13 -9.33 -4.54 -13.46
C GLU A 13 -8.47 -4.52 -12.20
N VAL A 14 -7.20 -4.91 -12.32
CA VAL A 14 -6.26 -5.07 -11.20
C VAL A 14 -4.87 -4.58 -11.55
N CYS A 15 -4.22 -3.94 -10.58
CA CYS A 15 -2.80 -3.61 -10.63
C CYS A 15 -2.00 -4.81 -10.21
N ARG A 16 -0.99 -5.19 -10.99
CA ARG A 16 0.02 -6.19 -10.60
C ARG A 16 1.37 -5.48 -10.53
N ASP A 17 1.98 -5.52 -9.36
CA ASP A 17 3.26 -4.86 -9.13
C ASP A 17 4.09 -5.66 -8.12
N GLU A 18 5.40 -5.58 -8.24
CA GLU A 18 6.34 -6.25 -7.34
C GLU A 18 6.82 -5.26 -6.29
N LEU A 19 6.35 -5.44 -5.05
CA LEU A 19 6.66 -4.56 -3.93
C LEU A 19 7.87 -5.08 -3.17
N GLU A 20 8.73 -4.14 -2.76
CA GLU A 20 9.86 -4.40 -1.89
C GLU A 20 9.72 -3.58 -0.60
N VAL A 21 9.73 -4.28 0.53
CA VAL A 21 9.73 -3.71 1.88
C VAL A 21 11.12 -3.87 2.44
N LYS A 22 11.76 -2.74 2.74
CA LYS A 22 13.05 -2.66 3.42
C LYS A 22 12.91 -1.76 4.64
N TRP A 23 13.34 -2.27 5.79
CA TRP A 23 13.43 -1.49 7.02
C TRP A 23 14.75 -1.74 7.73
N GLN A 24 15.16 -0.76 8.51
CA GLN A 24 16.35 -0.79 9.34
C GLN A 24 16.08 -0.03 10.64
N SER A 25 16.74 -0.44 11.71
CA SER A 25 16.62 0.11 13.04
C SER A 25 17.98 0.08 13.72
N THR A 26 18.27 1.09 14.53
CA THR A 26 19.48 1.14 15.36
C THR A 26 19.37 0.18 16.55
N ALA A 27 18.15 -0.13 17.00
CA ALA A 27 17.86 -1.08 18.06
C ALA A 27 17.29 -2.39 17.50
N VAL A 28 17.51 -3.48 18.23
CA VAL A 28 16.88 -4.78 17.96
C VAL A 28 15.38 -4.67 18.16
N ARG A 29 14.60 -5.10 17.16
CA ARG A 29 13.14 -5.02 17.14
C ARG A 29 12.52 -6.29 16.60
N SER A 30 11.26 -6.52 16.96
CA SER A 30 10.46 -7.64 16.47
C SER A 30 9.26 -7.08 15.73
N LEU A 31 9.36 -7.00 14.41
CA LEU A 31 8.36 -6.33 13.56
C LEU A 31 7.61 -7.33 12.68
N CYS A 32 6.33 -7.05 12.44
CA CYS A 32 5.50 -7.76 11.47
C CYS A 32 4.91 -6.78 10.45
N LEU A 33 4.93 -7.18 9.18
CA LEU A 33 4.32 -6.49 8.05
C LEU A 33 2.86 -6.94 7.90
N TYR A 34 1.94 -6.00 7.94
CA TYR A 34 0.51 -6.20 7.76
C TYR A 34 -0.01 -5.51 6.50
N GLN A 35 -1.14 -5.98 6.02
CA GLN A 35 -1.93 -5.41 4.93
C GLN A 35 -3.36 -5.17 5.44
N THR A 36 -3.99 -4.04 5.11
CA THR A 36 -5.32 -3.62 5.63
C THR A 36 -6.38 -4.71 5.63
N ASP A 37 -6.37 -5.61 4.64
CA ASP A 37 -7.40 -6.62 4.44
C ASP A 37 -6.98 -8.04 4.84
N LYS A 38 -5.84 -8.20 5.52
CA LYS A 38 -5.35 -9.52 5.97
C LYS A 38 -5.22 -9.55 7.48
N ALA A 39 -5.86 -10.55 8.09
CA ALA A 39 -5.74 -10.81 9.51
C ALA A 39 -4.33 -11.31 9.88
N GLU A 40 -3.71 -12.09 8.99
CA GLU A 40 -2.37 -12.62 9.20
C GLU A 40 -1.29 -11.67 8.64
N PRO A 41 -0.16 -11.53 9.35
CA PRO A 41 0.96 -10.76 8.83
C PRO A 41 1.56 -11.44 7.59
N LEU A 42 1.95 -10.63 6.61
CA LEU A 42 2.63 -11.09 5.40
C LEU A 42 4.02 -11.65 5.72
N ARG A 43 4.73 -10.99 6.64
CA ARG A 43 6.07 -11.38 7.07
C ARG A 43 6.37 -10.82 8.45
N CYS A 44 7.04 -11.62 9.28
CA CYS A 44 7.59 -11.16 10.55
C CYS A 44 9.10 -11.34 10.59
N TRP A 45 9.75 -10.47 11.35
CA TRP A 45 11.16 -10.54 11.72
C TRP A 45 11.25 -10.43 13.23
N GLN A 46 11.97 -11.37 13.85
CA GLN A 46 12.12 -11.43 15.30
C GLN A 46 13.54 -11.05 15.67
N SER A 47 13.68 -10.19 16.68
CA SER A 47 14.99 -9.77 17.22
C SER A 47 15.98 -9.36 16.14
N ALA A 48 15.54 -8.54 15.19
CA ALA A 48 16.33 -8.09 14.06
C ALA A 48 16.53 -6.57 14.08
N THR A 49 17.62 -6.10 13.49
CA THR A 49 17.87 -4.66 13.26
C THR A 49 17.55 -4.23 11.83
N ARG A 50 17.26 -5.19 10.93
CA ARG A 50 16.86 -4.94 9.55
C ARG A 50 15.99 -6.07 9.04
N GLY A 51 15.19 -5.77 8.02
CA GLY A 51 14.40 -6.76 7.32
C GLY A 51 14.13 -6.34 5.88
N GLU A 52 14.03 -7.36 5.03
CA GLU A 52 13.72 -7.22 3.61
C GLU A 52 12.70 -8.29 3.23
N TYR A 53 11.68 -7.88 2.46
CA TYR A 53 10.67 -8.78 1.93
C TYR A 53 10.14 -8.25 0.61
N GLN A 54 10.09 -9.14 -0.38
CA GLN A 54 9.64 -8.84 -1.73
C GLN A 54 8.46 -9.76 -2.04
N PHE A 55 7.40 -9.18 -2.61
CA PHE A 55 6.19 -9.92 -2.95
C PHE A 55 5.43 -9.25 -4.09
N GLU A 56 4.69 -10.07 -4.83
CA GLU A 56 3.75 -9.57 -5.83
C GLU A 56 2.45 -9.11 -5.15
N LEU A 57 2.04 -7.88 -5.47
CA LEU A 57 0.75 -7.34 -5.10
C LEU A 57 -0.17 -7.38 -6.31
N THR A 58 -1.33 -8.02 -6.15
CA THR A 58 -2.47 -7.85 -7.06
C THR A 58 -3.57 -7.09 -6.32
N ALA A 59 -3.89 -5.87 -6.75
CA ALA A 59 -4.87 -5.01 -6.07
C ALA A 59 -5.75 -4.24 -7.07
N SER A 60 -7.07 -4.27 -6.86
CA SER A 60 -8.05 -3.43 -7.58
C SER A 60 -8.36 -2.13 -6.84
N VAL A 61 -8.05 -2.05 -5.55
CA VAL A 61 -8.27 -0.89 -4.69
C VAL A 61 -6.98 -0.48 -4.01
N SER A 62 -6.96 0.75 -3.48
CA SER A 62 -5.80 1.21 -2.71
C SER A 62 -5.64 0.37 -1.45
N THR A 63 -4.41 -0.05 -1.15
CA THR A 63 -4.09 -0.96 -0.05
C THR A 63 -3.03 -0.33 0.85
N ASP A 64 -3.24 -0.37 2.17
CA ASP A 64 -2.23 0.10 3.12
C ASP A 64 -1.43 -1.07 3.68
N PHE A 65 -0.16 -0.77 3.98
CA PHE A 65 0.80 -1.66 4.57
C PHE A 65 1.38 -1.01 5.81
N GLU A 66 1.51 -1.79 6.87
CA GLU A 66 2.04 -1.30 8.15
C GLU A 66 3.09 -2.25 8.69
N LEU A 67 4.18 -1.68 9.19
CA LEU A 67 5.10 -2.39 10.08
C LEU A 67 4.66 -2.15 11.51
N ARG A 68 4.38 -3.22 12.25
CA ARG A 68 3.93 -3.17 13.65
C ARG A 68 4.91 -3.92 14.55
N GLU A 69 5.16 -3.40 15.75
CA GLU A 69 5.88 -4.14 16.80
C GLU A 69 5.05 -5.34 17.26
N THR A 70 5.69 -6.49 17.42
CA THR A 70 5.03 -7.76 17.75
C THR A 70 4.48 -7.76 19.17
N ASP A 71 5.20 -7.10 20.07
CA ASP A 71 4.99 -7.04 21.50
C ASP A 71 3.90 -6.03 21.89
N THR A 72 3.77 -4.92 21.17
CA THR A 72 2.78 -3.87 21.49
C THR A 72 1.68 -3.72 20.44
N GLY A 73 1.88 -4.25 19.22
CA GLY A 73 0.99 -4.00 18.09
C GLY A 73 1.12 -2.59 17.49
N THR A 74 2.00 -1.75 18.02
CA THR A 74 2.14 -0.34 17.61
C THR A 74 2.69 -0.25 16.19
N ALA A 75 2.01 0.49 15.31
CA ALA A 75 2.52 0.79 13.97
C ALA A 75 3.72 1.74 14.07
N VAL A 76 4.86 1.32 13.54
CA VAL A 76 6.11 2.10 13.49
C VAL A 76 6.36 2.71 12.11
N SER A 77 5.65 2.23 11.10
CA SER A 77 5.64 2.80 9.75
C SER A 77 4.38 2.35 9.02
N ASP A 78 3.83 3.24 8.22
CA ASP A 78 2.74 2.98 7.29
C ASP A 78 3.12 3.37 5.85
N GLN A 79 2.49 2.73 4.88
CA GLN A 79 2.59 3.04 3.46
C GLN A 79 1.31 2.69 2.72
N ARG A 80 0.98 3.50 1.72
CA ARG A 80 -0.17 3.27 0.84
C ARG A 80 0.28 2.92 -0.57
N PHE A 81 -0.24 1.81 -1.09
CA PHE A 81 -0.27 1.49 -2.51
C PHE A 81 -1.57 2.06 -3.09
N GLN A 82 -1.48 3.14 -3.84
CA GLN A 82 -2.63 3.85 -4.38
C GLN A 82 -3.01 3.32 -5.76
N VAL A 83 -4.27 2.91 -5.92
CA VAL A 83 -4.85 2.51 -7.22
C VAL A 83 -5.82 3.58 -7.69
N VAL A 84 -5.65 4.05 -8.92
CA VAL A 84 -6.49 5.07 -9.56
C VAL A 84 -6.97 4.58 -10.93
N TYR A 85 -8.25 4.74 -11.23
CA TYR A 85 -8.81 4.40 -12.54
C TYR A 85 -8.72 5.58 -13.52
N ASN A 86 -8.13 5.35 -14.69
CA ASN A 86 -7.99 6.31 -15.78
C ASN A 86 -9.13 6.21 -16.81
N ASP A 87 -10.37 6.00 -16.35
CA ASP A 87 -11.54 6.00 -17.22
C ASP A 87 -12.17 7.40 -17.31
N LYS A 88 -12.58 7.82 -18.51
CA LYS A 88 -13.37 9.03 -18.74
C LYS A 88 -14.71 8.99 -17.98
N LYS A 89 -15.27 7.79 -17.75
CA LYS A 89 -16.53 7.63 -17.00
C LYS A 89 -16.41 7.99 -15.51
N TYR A 90 -15.23 7.82 -14.91
CA TYR A 90 -14.95 8.16 -13.51
C TYR A 90 -14.36 9.58 -13.33
N ARG A 91 -13.94 10.23 -14.42
CA ARG A 91 -13.65 11.68 -14.38
C ARG A 91 -14.99 12.42 -14.25
N ARG A 92 -15.30 12.94 -13.05
CA ARG A 92 -16.38 13.94 -12.90
C ARG A 92 -16.11 15.06 -13.90
N ALA A 93 -16.96 15.18 -14.93
CA ALA A 93 -16.92 16.32 -15.82
C ALA A 93 -16.99 17.58 -14.95
N ARG A 94 -15.98 18.46 -15.04
CA ARG A 94 -16.04 19.75 -14.38
C ARG A 94 -17.22 20.50 -15.01
N ARG A 95 -18.36 20.53 -14.34
CA ARG A 95 -19.48 21.36 -14.78
C ARG A 95 -18.96 22.79 -14.79
N ASN A 96 -18.96 23.40 -15.97
CA ASN A 96 -18.63 24.81 -16.09
C ASN A 96 -19.64 25.57 -15.21
N PRO A 97 -19.20 26.32 -14.17
CA PRO A 97 -20.12 27.03 -13.29
C PRO A 97 -20.91 28.15 -14.00
N TRP A 98 -20.63 28.41 -15.27
CA TRP A 98 -21.24 29.44 -16.10
C TRP A 98 -22.25 28.91 -17.14
N SER A 99 -22.86 27.73 -16.95
CA SER A 99 -24.00 27.34 -17.80
C SER A 99 -25.30 27.97 -17.24
N PHE A 100 -25.64 29.17 -17.72
CA PHE A 100 -26.98 29.75 -17.59
C PHE A 100 -27.84 29.28 -18.77
N PHE A 101 -28.94 28.59 -18.49
CA PHE A 101 -30.10 28.49 -19.37
C PHE A 101 -31.35 28.64 -18.51
#